data_AF-A0A0F9CTL9-F1
#
_entry.id   AF-A0A0F9CTL9-F1
#
_cell.length_a   1.000
_cell.length_b   1.000
_cell.length_c   1.000
_cell.angle_alpha   90.00
_cell.angle_beta   90.00
_cell.angle_gamma   90.00
#
_symmetry.space_group_name_H-M   'P 1'
#
loop_
_entity.id
_entity.type
_entity.pdbx_description
1 polymer ?
#
loop_
_entity_poly.entity_id
_entity_poly.type
_entity_poly.pdbx_seq_one_letter_code
_entity_poly.pdbx_strand_id
1 'polypeptide(L)'
;MSEQKGDIIEVSSIEFTISELWLLNSFVRHDEDAINRKRWPVVSTELNEQIALAIIACEDSGLEGYTLLLTKGDLLLIDYHIRCDTKTPEGAKGKEILLKIYRARRDMLLGPLADDTEEESYKEAMKRIVEEKAEKAKKRRKRRKEISDANSNTDANNDPDSVAV
;
A
#
# COMPACT_ATOMS: atom_id res chain seq x y z
N MET A 1 28.39 -8.68 -2.36
CA MET A 1 27.44 -7.68 -1.85
C MET A 1 26.12 -7.90 -2.56
N SER A 2 25.19 -8.58 -1.91
CA SER A 2 23.85 -8.86 -2.46
C SER A 2 23.01 -7.60 -2.37
N GLU A 3 22.72 -6.99 -3.52
CA GLU A 3 21.71 -5.94 -3.65
C GLU A 3 20.36 -6.50 -3.17
N GLN A 4 19.92 -6.05 -1.99
CA GLN A 4 18.55 -6.22 -1.58
C GLN A 4 17.69 -5.41 -2.55
N LYS A 5 16.99 -6.13 -3.41
CA LYS A 5 15.98 -5.56 -4.29
C LYS A 5 14.85 -5.04 -3.42
N GLY A 6 14.93 -3.77 -3.02
CA GLY A 6 13.89 -3.09 -2.27
C GLY A 6 12.59 -3.24 -3.05
N ASP A 7 11.61 -3.93 -2.46
CA ASP A 7 10.26 -3.95 -3.00
C ASP A 7 9.80 -2.50 -3.05
N ILE A 8 9.50 -1.99 -4.25
CA ILE A 8 8.96 -0.64 -4.43
C ILE A 8 7.62 -0.62 -3.70
N ILE A 9 7.58 0.05 -2.55
CA ILE A 9 6.34 0.24 -1.80
C ILE A 9 5.53 1.28 -2.56
N GLU A 10 4.39 0.85 -3.11
CA GLU A 10 3.47 1.72 -3.80
C GLU A 10 2.77 2.64 -2.77
N VAL A 11 2.97 3.95 -2.93
CA VAL A 11 2.43 5.00 -2.06
C VAL A 11 1.50 5.91 -2.84
N SER A 12 0.45 6.43 -2.18
CA SER A 12 -0.48 7.40 -2.72
C SER A 12 -0.43 8.68 -1.90
N SER A 13 -0.35 9.81 -2.58
CA SER A 13 -0.38 11.13 -1.98
C SER A 13 -1.83 11.57 -1.78
N ILE A 14 -2.24 11.82 -0.54
CA ILE A 14 -3.61 12.25 -0.22
C ILE A 14 -3.56 13.46 0.70
N GLU A 15 -4.24 14.52 0.29
CA GLU A 15 -4.45 15.72 1.09
C GLU A 15 -5.59 15.52 2.08
N PHE A 16 -5.34 15.89 3.34
CA PHE A 16 -6.32 15.91 4.42
C PHE A 16 -6.41 17.31 5.02
N THR A 17 -7.62 17.78 5.29
CA THR A 17 -7.82 19.02 6.05
C THR A 17 -7.42 18.81 7.52
N ILE A 18 -7.17 19.88 8.25
CA ILE A 18 -6.83 19.81 9.67
C ILE A 18 -7.90 19.06 10.48
N SER A 19 -9.19 19.28 10.18
CA SER A 19 -10.29 18.56 10.83
C SER A 19 -10.26 17.06 10.50
N GLU A 20 -9.93 16.69 9.25
CA GLU A 20 -9.80 15.29 8.86
C GLU A 20 -8.60 14.61 9.54
N LEU A 21 -7.49 15.33 9.74
CA LEU A 21 -6.33 14.83 10.48
C LEU A 21 -6.69 14.56 11.96
N TRP A 22 -7.43 15.45 12.60
CA TRP A 22 -7.94 15.23 13.97
C TRP A 22 -8.89 14.02 14.05
N LEU A 23 -9.73 13.84 13.03
CA LEU A 23 -10.56 12.65 12.92
C LEU A 23 -9.68 11.39 12.80
N LEU A 24 -8.70 11.38 11.89
CA LEU A 24 -7.78 10.25 11.72
C LEU A 24 -7.04 9.91 13.02
N ASN A 25 -6.55 10.91 13.75
CA ASN A 25 -5.86 10.73 15.04
C ASN A 25 -6.74 10.02 16.09
N SER A 26 -8.06 10.19 16.03
CA SER A 26 -8.99 9.53 16.97
C SER A 26 -9.11 8.02 16.74
N PHE A 27 -8.76 7.55 15.54
CA PHE A 27 -8.97 6.17 15.10
C PHE A 27 -7.66 5.41 14.85
N VAL A 28 -6.63 6.07 14.34
CA VAL A 28 -5.31 5.46 14.12
C VAL A 28 -4.54 5.47 15.43
N ARG A 29 -4.44 4.32 16.09
CA ARG A 29 -3.73 4.16 17.37
C ARG A 29 -2.37 3.47 17.20
N HIS A 30 -1.46 3.75 18.15
CA HIS A 30 -0.13 3.13 18.27
C HIS A 30 -0.12 1.80 19.04
N ASP A 31 -1.18 1.52 19.81
CA ASP A 31 -1.24 0.35 20.70
C ASP A 31 -1.60 -0.92 19.94
N GLU A 32 -0.59 -1.62 19.41
CA GLU A 32 -0.47 -3.10 19.20
C GLU A 32 0.37 -3.52 17.97
N ASP A 33 1.22 -2.66 17.40
CA ASP A 33 2.00 -3.00 16.20
C ASP A 33 2.80 -4.31 16.33
N ALA A 34 3.31 -4.60 17.54
CA ALA A 34 4.12 -5.79 17.82
C ALA A 34 3.34 -7.13 17.80
N ILE A 35 2.00 -7.11 17.93
CA ILE A 35 1.16 -8.33 18.09
C ILE A 35 0.36 -8.62 16.80
N ASN A 36 0.29 -7.68 15.87
CA ASN A 36 -0.58 -7.80 14.72
C ASN A 36 -0.06 -8.79 13.67
N ARG A 37 -0.46 -10.06 13.78
CA ARG A 37 -0.19 -11.13 12.80
C ARG A 37 -1.09 -11.09 11.56
N LYS A 38 -1.97 -10.08 11.43
CA LYS A 38 -2.88 -9.99 10.29
C LYS A 38 -2.11 -9.58 9.04
N ARG A 39 -2.62 -10.02 7.88
CA ARG A 39 -2.06 -9.65 6.57
C ARG A 39 -2.04 -8.13 6.32
N TRP A 40 -2.91 -7.38 7.01
CA TRP A 40 -3.02 -5.93 6.90
C TRP A 40 -3.03 -5.30 8.29
N PRO A 41 -2.40 -4.11 8.44
CA PRO A 41 -2.34 -3.42 9.71
C PRO A 41 -3.74 -3.00 10.16
N VAL A 42 -4.09 -3.24 11.43
CA VAL A 42 -5.25 -2.64 12.10
C VAL A 42 -4.83 -1.54 13.07
N VAL A 43 -3.53 -1.36 13.23
CA VAL A 43 -2.81 -0.35 14.00
C VAL A 43 -1.53 -0.01 13.22
N SER A 44 -1.05 1.22 13.34
CA SER A 44 0.16 1.70 12.67
C SER A 44 0.75 2.87 13.46
N THR A 45 1.85 2.61 14.16
CA THR A 45 2.59 3.63 14.92
C THR A 45 3.17 4.67 13.99
N GLU A 46 3.76 4.23 12.88
CA GLU A 46 4.31 5.10 11.83
C GLU A 46 3.25 6.09 11.31
N LEU A 47 2.06 5.60 10.95
CA LEU A 47 0.98 6.46 10.49
C LEU A 47 0.47 7.38 11.59
N ASN A 48 0.37 6.89 12.83
CA ASN A 48 -0.03 7.71 13.98
C ASN A 48 0.95 8.87 14.20
N GLU A 49 2.26 8.61 14.14
CA GLU A 49 3.31 9.65 14.24
C GLU A 49 3.21 10.66 13.10
N GLN A 50 3.03 10.20 11.86
CA GLN A 50 2.86 11.08 10.71
C GLN A 50 1.63 12.00 10.85
N ILE A 51 0.51 11.47 11.33
CA ILE A 51 -0.71 12.25 11.58
C ILE A 51 -0.45 13.31 12.67
N ALA A 52 0.20 12.92 13.77
CA ALA A 52 0.50 13.85 14.86
C ALA A 52 1.41 15.00 14.40
N LEU A 53 2.46 14.68 13.63
CA LEU A 53 3.35 15.69 13.06
C LEU A 53 2.63 16.60 12.04
N ALA A 54 1.74 16.05 11.22
CA ALA A 54 0.95 16.83 10.28
C ALA A 54 0.02 17.82 10.98
N ILE A 55 -0.63 17.40 12.08
CA ILE A 55 -1.47 18.28 12.91
C ILE A 55 -0.64 19.44 13.47
N ILE A 56 0.51 19.14 14.08
CA ILE A 56 1.40 20.18 14.64
C ILE A 56 1.85 21.15 13.54
N ALA A 57 2.24 20.65 12.37
CA ALA A 57 2.64 21.48 11.25
C ALA A 57 1.50 22.41 10.79
N CYS A 58 0.26 21.92 10.75
CA CYS A 58 -0.91 22.73 10.42
C CYS A 58 -1.17 23.82 11.46
N GLU A 59 -1.14 23.49 12.75
CA GLU A 59 -1.39 24.44 13.84
C GLU A 59 -0.29 25.51 13.93
N ASP A 60 0.98 25.12 13.89
CA ASP A 60 2.11 26.03 14.02
C ASP A 60 2.27 26.97 12.83
N SER A 61 1.93 26.49 11.62
CA SER A 61 2.12 27.24 10.36
C SER A 61 0.82 27.83 9.80
N GLY A 62 -0.33 27.61 10.46
CA GLY A 62 -1.64 28.06 10.00
C GLY A 62 -2.09 27.42 8.67
N LEU A 63 -1.74 26.16 8.42
CA LEU A 63 -2.15 25.44 7.21
C LEU A 63 -3.54 24.83 7.39
N GLU A 64 -4.38 24.92 6.37
CA GLU A 64 -5.73 24.35 6.39
C GLU A 64 -5.75 22.82 6.24
N GLY A 65 -4.63 22.22 5.81
CA GLY A 65 -4.48 20.80 5.60
C GLY A 65 -3.04 20.38 5.33
N TYR A 66 -2.82 19.07 5.23
CA TYR A 66 -1.52 18.45 5.00
C TYR A 66 -1.67 17.24 4.08
N THR A 67 -0.63 16.97 3.28
CA THR A 67 -0.58 15.84 2.36
C THR A 67 0.20 14.69 2.97
N LEU A 68 -0.45 13.54 3.14
CA LEU A 68 0.17 12.32 3.64
C LEU A 68 0.51 11.37 2.49
N LEU A 69 1.64 10.66 2.61
CA LEU A 69 2.04 9.60 1.69
C LEU A 69 1.65 8.26 2.29
N LEU A 70 0.55 7.70 1.80
CA LEU A 70 -0.06 6.51 2.38
C LEU A 70 0.27 5.26 1.57
N THR A 71 0.75 4.23 2.26
CA THR A 71 0.88 2.90 1.67
C THR A 71 -0.48 2.25 1.52
N LYS A 72 -0.56 1.18 0.72
CA LYS A 72 -1.77 0.36 0.66
C LYS A 72 -2.22 -0.18 2.03
N GLY A 73 -1.28 -0.44 2.95
CA GLY A 73 -1.60 -0.87 4.31
C GLY A 73 -2.36 0.21 5.07
N ASP A 74 -1.87 1.45 5.01
CA ASP A 74 -2.47 2.61 5.66
C ASP A 74 -3.88 2.88 5.12
N LEU A 75 -4.05 2.81 3.79
CA LEU A 75 -5.36 2.97 3.16
C LEU A 75 -6.38 1.95 3.68
N LEU A 76 -5.97 0.70 3.89
CA LEU A 76 -6.85 -0.36 4.41
C LEU A 76 -7.11 -0.21 5.91
N LEU A 77 -6.14 0.29 6.68
CA LEU A 77 -6.29 0.59 8.09
C LEU A 77 -7.32 1.71 8.30
N ILE A 78 -7.22 2.78 7.51
CA ILE A 78 -8.15 3.91 7.58
C ILE A 78 -9.56 3.47 7.20
N ASP A 79 -9.71 2.69 6.10
CA ASP A 79 -10.98 2.09 5.68
C ASP A 79 -11.60 1.17 6.75
N TYR A 80 -10.76 0.45 7.49
CA TYR A 80 -11.22 -0.43 8.56
C TYR A 80 -11.84 0.33 9.75
N HIS A 81 -11.26 1.48 10.12
CA HIS A 81 -11.68 2.22 11.31
C HIS A 81 -12.74 3.30 11.04
N ILE A 82 -12.64 4.01 9.92
CA ILE A 82 -13.54 5.12 9.63
C ILE A 82 -14.87 4.61 9.09
N ARG A 83 -15.96 5.02 9.73
CA ARG A 83 -17.31 4.76 9.25
C ARG A 83 -17.85 5.93 8.44
N CYS A 84 -18.73 5.62 7.49
CA CYS A 84 -19.39 6.62 6.63
C CYS A 84 -20.20 7.66 7.41
N ASP A 85 -20.80 7.24 8.53
CA ASP A 85 -21.62 8.06 9.42
C ASP A 85 -20.82 8.89 10.44
N THR A 86 -19.49 8.69 10.52
CA THR A 86 -18.62 9.43 11.45
C THR A 86 -18.57 10.91 11.10
N LYS A 87 -18.69 11.76 12.12
CA LYS A 87 -18.54 13.21 12.02
C LYS A 87 -17.84 13.74 13.26
N THR A 88 -17.01 14.76 13.10
CA THR A 88 -16.40 15.46 14.24
C THR A 88 -17.01 16.85 14.43
N PRO A 89 -16.97 17.43 15.64
CA PRO A 89 -17.38 18.81 15.89
C PRO A 89 -16.63 19.83 15.02
N GLU A 90 -15.38 19.53 14.67
CA GLU A 90 -14.49 20.35 13.84
C GLU A 90 -14.85 20.29 12.34
N GLY A 91 -15.89 19.53 11.97
CA GLY A 91 -16.49 19.54 10.64
C GLY A 91 -16.07 18.40 9.71
N ALA A 92 -15.14 17.53 10.13
CA ALA A 92 -14.72 16.39 9.31
C ALA A 92 -15.83 15.34 9.18
N LYS A 93 -15.94 14.74 7.98
CA LYS A 93 -16.92 13.68 7.69
C LYS A 93 -16.21 12.43 7.21
N GLY A 94 -16.48 11.30 7.86
CA GLY A 94 -15.89 10.01 7.50
C GLY A 94 -16.16 9.61 6.05
N LYS A 95 -17.35 9.92 5.52
CA LYS A 95 -17.68 9.72 4.10
C LYS A 95 -16.69 10.39 3.14
N GLU A 96 -16.24 11.61 3.44
CA GLU A 96 -15.33 12.36 2.56
C GLU A 96 -13.94 11.73 2.57
N ILE A 97 -13.45 11.34 3.76
CA ILE A 97 -12.20 10.58 3.90
C ILE A 97 -12.28 9.24 3.14
N LEU A 98 -13.35 8.45 3.33
CA LEU A 98 -13.52 7.17 2.64
C LEU A 98 -13.50 7.33 1.12
N LEU A 99 -14.08 8.40 0.57
CA LEU A 99 -14.00 8.69 -0.87
C LEU A 99 -12.57 8.95 -1.33
N LYS A 100 -11.76 9.70 -0.55
CA LYS A 100 -10.32 9.89 -0.84
C LYS A 100 -9.58 8.55 -0.85
N ILE A 101 -9.82 7.72 0.17
CA ILE A 101 -9.21 6.38 0.29
C ILE A 101 -9.61 5.46 -0.87
N TYR A 102 -10.89 5.46 -1.28
CA TYR A 102 -11.34 4.64 -2.40
C TYR A 102 -10.75 5.09 -3.73
N ARG A 103 -10.65 6.40 -3.97
CA ARG A 103 -9.97 6.96 -5.15
C ARG A 103 -8.50 6.55 -5.18
N ALA A 104 -7.77 6.73 -4.08
CA ALA A 104 -6.37 6.30 -3.98
C ALA A 104 -6.18 4.79 -4.22
N ARG A 105 -7.06 3.95 -3.66
CA ARG A 105 -7.01 2.50 -3.89
C ARG A 105 -7.34 2.10 -5.33
N ARG A 106 -8.27 2.81 -5.97
CA ARG A 106 -8.57 2.66 -7.40
C ARG A 106 -7.33 3.03 -8.22
N ASP A 107 -6.70 4.15 -7.92
CA ASP A 107 -5.57 4.68 -8.69
C ASP A 107 -4.31 3.81 -8.51
N MET A 108 -4.06 3.24 -7.33
CA MET A 108 -3.04 2.20 -7.15
C MET A 108 -3.32 0.91 -7.94
N LEU A 109 -4.60 0.64 -8.26
CA LEU A 109 -4.98 -0.58 -8.97
C LEU A 109 -4.98 -0.41 -10.49
N LEU A 110 -5.40 0.77 -10.95
CA LEU A 110 -5.68 1.07 -12.37
C LEU A 110 -4.72 2.10 -12.96
N GLY A 111 -3.88 2.73 -12.16
CA GLY A 111 -3.21 3.98 -12.50
C GLY A 111 -4.13 5.19 -12.27
N PRO A 112 -3.58 6.42 -12.27
CA PRO A 112 -4.39 7.63 -12.18
C PRO A 112 -5.32 7.69 -13.39
N LEU A 113 -6.62 7.60 -13.16
CA LEU A 113 -7.57 7.98 -14.20
C LEU A 113 -7.56 9.50 -14.27
N ALA A 114 -7.10 10.05 -15.40
CA ALA A 114 -7.40 11.43 -15.72
C ALA A 114 -8.93 11.61 -15.70
N ASP A 115 -9.41 12.71 -15.12
CA ASP A 115 -10.85 12.97 -14.88
C ASP A 115 -11.73 12.97 -16.16
N ASP A 116 -11.16 12.76 -17.35
CA ASP A 116 -11.80 13.15 -18.62
C ASP A 116 -11.91 12.11 -19.74
N THR A 117 -11.53 10.83 -19.56
CA THR A 117 -11.61 9.92 -20.71
C THR A 117 -12.12 8.52 -20.36
N GLU A 118 -13.33 8.29 -20.87
CA GLU A 118 -14.02 7.03 -21.11
C GLU A 118 -14.50 6.31 -19.85
N GLU A 119 -15.84 6.19 -19.75
CA GLU A 119 -16.53 5.23 -18.90
C GLU A 119 -16.16 3.81 -19.35
N GLU A 120 -14.91 3.40 -19.18
CA GLU A 120 -14.59 1.99 -19.15
C GLU A 120 -15.42 1.40 -18.02
N SER A 121 -16.34 0.50 -18.37
CA SER A 121 -17.21 -0.11 -17.38
C SER A 121 -16.33 -0.71 -16.30
N TYR A 122 -16.67 -0.50 -15.02
CA TYR A 122 -15.94 -1.09 -13.88
C TYR A 122 -15.60 -2.58 -14.10
N LYS A 123 -16.51 -3.30 -14.77
CA LYS A 123 -16.35 -4.72 -15.12
C LYS A 123 -15.21 -4.99 -16.10
N GLU A 124 -15.01 -4.11 -17.08
CA GLU A 124 -13.95 -4.21 -18.09
C GLU A 124 -12.59 -3.87 -17.50
N ALA A 125 -12.52 -2.78 -16.71
CA ALA A 125 -11.33 -2.41 -15.95
C ALA A 125 -10.88 -3.55 -15.01
N MET A 126 -11.82 -4.17 -14.28
CA MET A 126 -11.55 -5.30 -13.41
C MET A 126 -11.08 -6.55 -14.16
N LYS A 127 -11.66 -6.84 -15.32
CA LYS A 127 -11.25 -7.97 -16.17
C LYS A 127 -9.79 -7.81 -16.62
N ARG A 128 -9.41 -6.62 -17.09
CA ARG A 128 -8.03 -6.30 -17.49
C ARG A 128 -7.04 -6.50 -16.34
N ILE A 129 -7.36 -6.02 -15.13
CA ILE A 129 -6.52 -6.22 -13.94
C ILE A 129 -6.30 -7.70 -13.64
N VAL A 130 -7.36 -8.51 -13.67
CA VAL A 130 -7.28 -9.95 -13.36
C VAL A 130 -6.40 -10.65 -14.37
N GLU A 131 -6.56 -10.33 -15.67
CA GLU A 131 -5.75 -10.88 -16.75
C GLU A 131 -4.28 -10.48 -16.62
N GLU A 132 -3.98 -9.20 -16.37
CA GLU A 132 -2.62 -8.71 -16.21
C GLU A 132 -1.91 -9.33 -14.98
N LYS A 133 -2.63 -9.46 -13.86
CA LYS A 133 -2.10 -10.14 -12.66
C LYS A 133 -1.86 -11.62 -12.92
N ALA A 134 -2.75 -12.29 -13.65
CA ALA A 134 -2.57 -13.69 -14.03
C ALA A 134 -1.34 -13.87 -14.93
N GLU A 135 -1.11 -12.96 -15.89
CA GLU A 135 0.09 -12.97 -16.73
C GLU A 135 1.37 -12.72 -15.93
N LYS A 136 1.40 -11.70 -15.08
CA LYS A 136 2.54 -11.41 -14.20
C LYS A 136 2.86 -12.60 -13.29
N ALA A 137 1.84 -13.28 -12.76
CA ALA A 137 2.00 -14.49 -11.96
C ALA A 137 2.56 -15.67 -12.77
N LYS A 138 2.06 -15.90 -14.00
CA LYS A 138 2.60 -16.91 -14.93
C LYS A 138 4.07 -16.64 -15.26
N LYS A 139 4.44 -15.38 -15.57
CA LYS A 139 5.83 -14.97 -15.83
C LYS A 139 6.73 -15.21 -14.60
N ARG A 140 6.28 -14.88 -13.38
CA ARG A 140 7.03 -15.15 -12.14
C ARG A 140 7.25 -16.65 -11.90
N ARG A 141 6.23 -17.49 -12.17
CA ARG A 141 6.36 -18.96 -12.08
C ARG A 141 7.36 -19.52 -13.08
N LYS A 142 7.31 -19.04 -14.34
CA LYS A 142 8.26 -19.46 -15.39
C LYS A 142 9.71 -19.13 -15.00
N ARG A 143 9.97 -17.89 -14.57
CA ARG A 143 11.30 -17.46 -14.09
C ARG A 143 11.80 -18.29 -12.91
N ARG A 144 10.92 -18.60 -11.93
CA ARG A 144 11.31 -19.46 -10.80
C ARG A 144 11.71 -20.86 -11.24
N LYS A 145 11.02 -21.41 -12.24
CA LYS A 145 11.33 -22.72 -12.79
C LYS A 145 12.67 -22.70 -13.55
N GLU A 146 12.89 -21.69 -14.39
CA GLU A 146 14.17 -21.49 -15.12
C GLU A 146 15.37 -21.36 -14.16
N ILE A 147 15.21 -20.63 -13.04
CA ILE A 147 16.25 -20.50 -12.00
C ILE A 147 16.50 -21.85 -11.29
N SER A 148 15.43 -22.61 -11.01
CA SER A 148 15.54 -23.93 -10.38
C SER A 148 16.26 -24.93 -11.30
N ASP A 149 15.90 -24.97 -12.58
CA ASP A 149 16.47 -25.89 -13.57
C ASP A 149 17.95 -25.54 -13.88
N ALA A 150 18.30 -24.25 -13.84
CA ALA A 150 19.69 -23.80 -13.97
C ALA A 150 20.58 -24.23 -12.79
N ASN A 151 20.06 -24.16 -11.56
CA ASN A 151 20.83 -24.59 -10.39
C ASN A 151 21.01 -26.12 -10.33
N SER A 152 20.03 -26.92 -10.75
CA SER A 152 20.16 -28.38 -10.78
C SER A 152 21.18 -28.91 -11.79
N ASN A 153 21.52 -28.14 -12.82
CA ASN A 153 22.52 -28.53 -13.82
C ASN A 153 23.97 -28.18 -13.42
N THR A 154 24.17 -27.44 -12.32
CA THR A 154 25.52 -27.01 -11.91
C THR A 154 26.17 -27.98 -10.91
N ASP A 155 25.39 -28.85 -10.26
CA ASP A 155 25.88 -29.83 -9.27
C ASP A 155 26.23 -31.21 -9.87
N ALA A 156 26.04 -31.42 -11.18
CA ALA A 156 26.26 -32.71 -11.83
C ALA A 156 27.66 -32.93 -12.44
N ASN A 157 28.59 -31.97 -12.29
CA ASN A 157 29.94 -32.03 -12.88
C ASN A 157 31.07 -31.88 -11.84
N ASN A 158 30.90 -32.40 -10.62
CA ASN A 158 32.03 -32.67 -9.73
C ASN A 158 32.17 -34.19 -9.56
N ASP A 159 32.78 -34.81 -10.56
CA ASP A 159 33.31 -36.17 -10.48
C ASP A 159 34.57 -36.13 -9.57
N PRO A 160 34.59 -36.79 -8.41
CA PRO A 160 35.75 -36.78 -7.53
C PRO A 160 36.61 -38.00 -7.86
N ASP A 161 37.35 -37.99 -8.98
CA ASP A 161 38.40 -38.99 -9.17
C ASP A 161 39.54 -38.50 -10.07
N SER A 162 40.57 -37.95 -9.43
CA SER A 162 41.95 -38.11 -9.90
C SER A 162 42.93 -38.03 -8.72
N VAL A 163 42.94 -39.06 -7.89
CA VAL A 163 44.16 -39.44 -7.14
C VAL A 163 44.58 -40.79 -7.69
N ALA A 164 45.50 -40.78 -8.64
CA ALA A 164 46.19 -41.98 -9.09
C ALA A 164 47.69 -41.68 -9.25
N VAL A 165 48.42 -42.20 -8.25
CA VAL A 165 49.84 -42.64 -8.21
C VAL A 165 50.93 -41.59 -8.39
#